data_AF-A0A3B8VLJ2-F1
#
_entry.id   AF-A0A3B8VLJ2-F1
#
_cell.length_a   1.000
_cell.length_b   1.000
_cell.length_c   1.000
_cell.angle_alpha   90.00
_cell.angle_beta   90.00
_cell.angle_gamma   90.00
#
_symmetry.space_group_name_H-M   'P 1'
#
loop_
_entity.id
_entity.type
_entity.pdbx_description
1 polymer ?
#
loop_
_entity_poly.entity_id
_entity_poly.type
_entity_poly.pdbx_seq_one_letter_code
_entity_poly.pdbx_strand_id
1 'polypeptide(L)'
;MKLLIFSAILIFLSSCKSTEVNSKSITVTPSKFSDELKSVTTPKFEMRGVWISTVVNLDWPSEPDLTVEKQRNELVFLFDQLYQNGFNAVFFQIRTESDALYNSPYEPWSYFLTKKQGKAPEPFYDPLEFAIDLAHERGMELHAWLNPFRTSHDLGAYPHAESHVIKRHPEWIMTFKGGRTYSMLNPGIKDVRDYVATIVADIVRRYDVDGIHFDDYFYPYTPPIGTEDRTHFQADGRGISDIKDWRRDNINLVISQVRDSINAIDPLVKYGISPFGIRLNS
;
A
#
# COMPACT_ATOMS: atom_id res chain seq x y z
N MET A 1 35.41 43.76 30.16
CA MET A 1 36.81 44.00 29.72
C MET A 1 37.37 42.68 29.20
N LYS A 2 37.54 42.60 27.86
CA LYS A 2 38.36 41.72 27.00
C LYS A 2 38.79 40.34 27.56
N LEU A 3 38.62 39.24 26.81
CA LEU A 3 39.49 38.97 25.66
C LEU A 3 38.85 37.97 24.67
N LEU A 4 38.83 38.34 23.38
CA LEU A 4 38.56 37.46 22.24
C LEU A 4 39.76 36.54 21.98
N ILE A 5 39.50 35.29 21.59
CA ILE A 5 40.50 34.41 20.96
C ILE A 5 40.09 34.23 19.49
N PHE A 6 40.87 34.83 18.59
CA PHE A 6 40.87 34.57 17.15
C PHE A 6 41.61 33.26 16.87
N SER A 7 41.00 32.32 16.15
CA SER A 7 41.72 31.21 15.51
C SER A 7 41.88 31.54 14.03
N ALA A 8 43.14 31.68 13.60
CA ALA A 8 43.54 31.86 12.21
C ALA A 8 43.63 30.49 11.53
N ILE A 9 42.89 30.30 10.43
CA ILE A 9 43.01 29.13 9.55
C ILE A 9 44.11 29.43 8.53
N LEU A 10 45.15 28.59 8.54
CA LEU A 10 46.27 28.61 7.61
C LEU A 10 45.85 27.95 6.28
N ILE A 11 45.87 28.69 5.17
CA ILE A 11 45.59 28.17 3.83
C ILE A 11 46.89 27.59 3.24
N PHE A 12 46.95 26.27 3.03
CA PHE A 12 48.01 25.63 2.27
C PHE A 12 47.68 25.69 0.77
N LEU A 13 48.43 26.51 0.02
CA LEU A 13 48.48 26.47 -1.44
C LEU A 13 49.41 25.34 -1.88
N SER A 14 48.85 24.21 -2.34
CA SER A 14 49.61 23.20 -3.09
C SER A 14 49.49 23.46 -4.59
N SER A 15 50.65 23.65 -5.21
CA SER A 15 50.87 23.84 -6.64
C SER A 15 50.51 22.57 -7.41
N CYS A 16 49.53 22.65 -8.32
CA CYS A 16 49.17 21.57 -9.23
C CYS A 16 49.99 21.69 -10.52
N LYS A 17 50.91 20.76 -10.76
CA LYS A 17 51.59 20.60 -12.06
C LYS A 17 50.65 19.85 -13.00
N SER A 18 50.33 20.46 -14.14
CA SER A 18 49.61 19.81 -15.24
C SER A 18 50.49 18.74 -15.89
N THR A 19 49.96 17.52 -15.99
CA THR A 19 50.50 16.48 -16.87
C THR A 19 49.62 16.43 -18.12
N GLU A 20 50.24 16.58 -19.29
CA GLU A 20 49.56 16.48 -20.59
C GLU A 20 49.05 15.06 -20.80
N VAL A 21 47.74 14.91 -20.99
CA VAL A 21 47.11 13.66 -21.42
C VAL A 21 47.11 13.61 -22.94
N ASN A 22 47.83 12.63 -23.48
CA ASN A 22 47.92 12.34 -24.91
C ASN A 22 46.55 11.89 -25.43
N SER A 23 45.90 12.70 -26.28
CA SER A 23 44.59 12.39 -26.84
C SER A 23 44.72 11.39 -28.00
N LYS A 24 44.33 10.12 -27.75
CA LYS A 24 43.96 9.22 -28.84
C LYS A 24 42.49 9.42 -29.13
N SER A 25 42.18 9.84 -30.35
CA SER A 25 40.83 9.95 -30.89
C SER A 25 40.16 8.59 -30.91
N ILE A 26 39.20 8.37 -30.01
CA ILE A 26 38.29 7.22 -30.06
C ILE A 26 37.13 7.62 -30.96
N THR A 27 37.07 7.05 -32.16
CA THR A 27 35.90 7.17 -33.03
C THR A 27 34.78 6.32 -32.44
N VAL A 28 33.82 6.95 -31.76
CA VAL A 28 32.61 6.29 -31.29
C VAL A 28 31.66 6.15 -32.48
N THR A 29 31.49 4.93 -32.98
CA THR A 29 30.44 4.63 -33.95
C THR A 29 29.08 4.84 -33.28
N PRO A 30 28.12 5.58 -33.86
CA PRO A 30 26.81 5.74 -33.26
C PRO A 30 26.15 4.36 -33.20
N SER A 31 25.83 3.90 -31.98
CA SER A 31 25.09 2.66 -31.82
C SER A 31 23.70 2.82 -32.43
N LYS A 32 23.22 1.80 -33.16
CA LYS A 32 21.88 1.66 -33.75
C LYS A 32 20.75 1.55 -32.71
N PHE A 33 20.76 2.39 -31.68
CA PHE A 33 19.71 2.45 -30.65
C PHE A 33 18.68 3.56 -30.93
N SER A 34 18.79 4.30 -32.04
CA SER A 34 17.91 5.43 -32.34
C SER A 34 16.54 5.08 -32.91
N ASP A 35 16.31 3.84 -33.37
CA ASP A 35 15.16 3.55 -34.25
C ASP A 35 14.04 2.74 -33.59
N GLU A 36 14.14 2.42 -32.29
CA GLU A 36 13.06 1.75 -31.52
C GLU A 36 12.60 2.57 -30.30
N LEU A 37 12.46 3.89 -30.44
CA LEU A 37 11.50 4.63 -29.62
C LEU A 37 10.10 4.38 -30.19
N LYS A 38 9.58 3.16 -29.98
CA LYS A 38 8.15 2.88 -30.12
C LYS A 38 7.42 3.95 -29.33
N SER A 39 6.45 4.61 -29.97
CA SER A 39 5.66 5.69 -29.39
C SER A 39 5.22 5.33 -27.98
N VAL A 40 5.87 5.91 -26.98
CA VAL A 40 5.34 5.92 -25.63
C VAL A 40 4.09 6.78 -25.75
N THR A 41 2.93 6.13 -25.84
CA THR A 41 1.65 6.81 -25.64
C THR A 41 1.69 7.35 -24.23
N THR A 42 2.07 8.60 -24.07
CA THR A 42 1.93 9.30 -22.80
C THR A 42 0.45 9.21 -22.41
N PRO A 43 0.13 8.86 -21.16
CA PRO A 43 -1.24 8.94 -20.68
C PRO A 43 -1.83 10.30 -21.06
N LYS A 44 -3.09 10.34 -21.51
CA LYS A 44 -3.75 11.59 -21.91
C LYS A 44 -3.71 12.65 -20.80
N PHE A 45 -3.62 12.20 -19.55
CA PHE A 45 -3.49 13.05 -18.36
C PHE A 45 -2.40 12.50 -17.44
N GLU A 46 -1.62 13.39 -16.85
CA GLU A 46 -0.67 13.07 -15.78
C GLU A 46 -1.42 12.64 -14.52
N MET A 47 -1.01 11.53 -13.90
CA MET A 47 -1.53 11.10 -12.59
C MET A 47 -0.99 12.01 -11.49
N ARG A 48 -1.88 12.65 -10.75
CA ARG A 48 -1.58 13.48 -9.57
C ARG A 48 -2.41 12.94 -8.42
N GLY A 49 -1.93 11.83 -7.88
CA GLY A 49 -2.59 11.09 -6.82
C GLY A 49 -2.09 11.44 -5.44
N VAL A 50 -2.95 11.28 -4.44
CA VAL A 50 -2.61 11.40 -3.01
C VAL A 50 -3.09 10.16 -2.26
N TRP A 51 -2.32 9.70 -1.27
CA TRP A 51 -2.80 8.70 -0.31
C TRP A 51 -3.54 9.37 0.83
N ILE A 52 -4.68 8.80 1.23
CA ILE A 52 -5.36 9.12 2.49
C ILE A 52 -5.35 7.85 3.34
N SER A 53 -4.44 7.81 4.31
CA SER A 53 -4.23 6.70 5.22
C SER A 53 -5.17 6.76 6.42
N THR A 54 -5.75 5.62 6.75
CA THR A 54 -6.74 5.49 7.83
C THR A 54 -6.25 4.63 8.98
N VAL A 55 -5.24 3.78 8.74
CA VAL A 55 -4.54 3.06 9.80
C VAL A 55 -3.93 4.05 10.78
N VAL A 56 -4.12 3.79 12.07
CA VAL A 56 -3.72 4.66 13.19
C VAL A 56 -4.21 6.11 13.06
N ASN A 57 -5.28 6.35 12.28
CA ASN A 57 -5.86 7.67 12.06
C ASN A 57 -4.85 8.69 11.51
N LEU A 58 -3.96 8.25 10.61
CA LEU A 58 -2.84 9.07 10.13
C LEU A 58 -3.30 10.32 9.38
N ASP A 59 -4.21 10.16 8.41
CA ASP A 59 -4.77 11.27 7.63
C ASP A 59 -6.27 11.45 7.91
N TRP A 60 -7.02 10.34 7.97
CA TRP A 60 -8.47 10.38 8.20
C TRP A 60 -9.04 9.10 8.86
N PRO A 61 -10.08 9.18 9.71
CA PRO A 61 -10.50 10.41 10.39
C PRO A 61 -9.40 10.88 11.34
N SER A 62 -9.39 12.17 11.68
CA SER A 62 -8.30 12.78 12.48
C SER A 62 -8.12 12.13 13.86
N GLU A 63 -9.19 11.53 14.38
CA GLU A 63 -9.18 10.66 15.54
C GLU A 63 -10.30 9.61 15.41
N PRO A 64 -10.21 8.46 16.09
CA PRO A 64 -11.29 7.48 16.08
C PRO A 64 -12.42 7.90 17.03
N ASP A 65 -13.65 7.42 16.79
CA ASP A 65 -14.87 7.74 17.56
C ASP A 65 -15.36 9.19 17.41
N LEU A 66 -14.99 9.85 16.30
CA LEU A 66 -15.64 11.08 15.86
C LEU A 66 -17.11 10.84 15.50
N THR A 67 -17.95 11.86 15.67
CA THR A 67 -19.32 11.83 15.14
C THR A 67 -19.29 11.71 13.63
N VAL A 68 -20.31 11.07 13.07
CA VAL A 68 -20.45 10.90 11.61
C VAL A 68 -20.42 12.22 10.87
N GLU A 69 -21.03 13.27 11.44
CA GLU A 69 -20.95 14.62 10.90
C GLU A 69 -19.51 15.13 10.79
N LYS A 70 -18.69 14.96 11.85
CA LYS A 70 -17.28 15.37 11.82
C LYS A 70 -16.48 14.57 10.81
N GLN A 71 -16.65 13.24 10.79
CA GLN A 71 -15.96 12.38 9.82
C GLN A 71 -16.26 12.81 8.37
N ARG A 72 -17.52 13.09 8.06
CA ARG A 72 -17.95 13.57 6.74
C ARG A 72 -17.40 14.96 6.42
N ASN A 73 -17.45 15.90 7.37
CA ASN A 73 -16.90 17.24 7.18
C ASN A 73 -15.39 17.22 6.94
N GLU A 74 -14.66 16.33 7.60
CA GLU A 74 -13.22 16.14 7.35
C GLU A 74 -12.97 15.61 5.93
N LEU A 75 -13.72 14.62 5.45
CA LEU A 75 -13.59 14.16 4.05
C LEU A 75 -13.93 15.27 3.06
N VAL A 76 -15.02 16.00 3.26
CA VAL A 76 -15.38 17.14 2.38
C VAL A 76 -14.23 18.14 2.31
N PHE A 77 -13.69 18.52 3.48
CA PHE A 77 -12.57 19.45 3.55
C PHE A 77 -11.33 18.91 2.82
N LEU A 78 -10.95 17.66 3.06
CA LEU A 78 -9.80 17.03 2.40
C LEU A 78 -9.99 17.02 0.88
N PHE A 79 -11.12 16.55 0.38
CA PHE A 79 -11.39 16.45 -1.05
C PHE A 79 -11.47 17.83 -1.73
N ASP A 80 -12.01 18.85 -1.06
CA ASP A 80 -11.96 20.23 -1.54
C ASP A 80 -10.53 20.76 -1.66
N GLN A 81 -9.68 20.49 -0.66
CA GLN A 81 -8.28 20.89 -0.72
C GLN A 81 -7.54 20.18 -1.86
N LEU A 82 -7.77 18.88 -2.05
CA LEU A 82 -7.13 18.12 -3.13
C LEU A 82 -7.53 18.66 -4.51
N TYR A 83 -8.82 18.91 -4.73
CA TYR A 83 -9.32 19.51 -5.96
C TYR A 83 -8.72 20.91 -6.20
N GLN A 84 -8.71 21.78 -5.19
CA GLN A 84 -8.16 23.14 -5.29
C GLN A 84 -6.65 23.14 -5.60
N ASN A 85 -5.92 22.11 -5.18
CA ASN A 85 -4.49 21.94 -5.43
C ASN A 85 -4.19 21.12 -6.71
N GLY A 86 -5.21 20.77 -7.50
CA GLY A 86 -5.07 20.15 -8.80
C GLY A 86 -4.81 18.63 -8.77
N PHE A 87 -4.97 17.96 -7.62
CA PHE A 87 -4.97 16.50 -7.60
C PHE A 87 -6.14 15.94 -8.41
N ASN A 88 -5.95 14.77 -9.01
CA ASN A 88 -6.96 14.12 -9.86
C ASN A 88 -7.21 12.65 -9.49
N ALA A 89 -6.57 12.14 -8.44
CA ALA A 89 -6.85 10.82 -7.90
C ALA A 89 -6.61 10.76 -6.40
N VAL A 90 -7.39 9.92 -5.71
CA VAL A 90 -7.27 9.64 -4.29
C VAL A 90 -7.10 8.14 -4.09
N PHE A 91 -6.04 7.72 -3.40
CA PHE A 91 -5.83 6.36 -2.92
C PHE A 91 -6.32 6.28 -1.47
N PHE A 92 -7.58 5.89 -1.28
CA PHE A 92 -8.23 5.95 0.03
C PHE A 92 -8.14 4.60 0.75
N GLN A 93 -7.49 4.58 1.93
CA GLN A 93 -7.29 3.32 2.66
C GLN A 93 -8.61 2.82 3.28
N ILE A 94 -9.18 1.79 2.67
CA ILE A 94 -10.47 1.22 3.11
C ILE A 94 -10.34 -0.13 3.80
N ARG A 95 -9.15 -0.72 3.78
CA ARG A 95 -8.80 -1.95 4.51
C ARG A 95 -7.43 -1.81 5.13
N THR A 96 -7.39 -1.76 6.46
CA THR A 96 -6.15 -1.49 7.21
C THR A 96 -5.54 -2.78 7.74
N GLU A 97 -6.33 -3.56 8.49
CA GLU A 97 -5.85 -4.70 9.27
C GLU A 97 -6.81 -5.89 9.16
N SER A 98 -7.26 -6.20 7.94
CA SER A 98 -8.36 -7.16 7.70
C SER A 98 -9.68 -6.72 8.33
N ASP A 99 -9.93 -5.42 8.21
CA ASP A 99 -11.12 -4.70 8.61
C ASP A 99 -11.61 -3.78 7.47
N ALA A 100 -12.79 -3.20 7.62
CA ALA A 100 -13.44 -2.43 6.55
C ALA A 100 -13.83 -1.03 7.02
N LEU A 101 -13.49 -0.01 6.22
CA LEU A 101 -14.05 1.33 6.30
C LEU A 101 -15.22 1.52 5.32
N TYR A 102 -15.96 0.43 5.10
CA TYR A 102 -17.12 0.31 4.23
C TYR A 102 -18.00 -0.82 4.75
N ASN A 103 -19.25 -0.89 4.29
CA ASN A 103 -20.17 -1.95 4.71
C ASN A 103 -19.80 -3.28 4.05
N SER A 104 -18.94 -4.07 4.72
CA SER A 104 -18.45 -5.36 4.24
C SER A 104 -19.23 -6.53 4.85
N PRO A 105 -19.64 -7.54 4.06
CA PRO A 105 -20.16 -8.80 4.60
C PRO A 105 -19.04 -9.78 5.01
N TYR A 106 -17.77 -9.48 4.68
CA TYR A 106 -16.64 -10.39 4.90
C TYR A 106 -15.76 -9.96 6.08
N GLU A 107 -15.65 -8.66 6.32
CA GLU A 107 -14.73 -8.08 7.31
C GLU A 107 -15.45 -7.18 8.31
N PRO A 108 -15.00 -7.15 9.58
CA PRO A 108 -15.60 -6.26 10.56
C PRO A 108 -15.30 -4.80 10.24
N TRP A 109 -16.19 -3.89 10.66
CA TRP A 109 -15.91 -2.45 10.67
C TRP A 109 -14.60 -2.12 11.36
N SER A 110 -13.86 -1.17 10.81
CA SER A 110 -12.55 -0.78 11.32
C SER A 110 -12.62 -0.19 12.73
N TYR A 111 -11.65 -0.56 13.56
CA TYR A 111 -11.44 0.07 14.87
C TYR A 111 -11.20 1.59 14.75
N PHE A 112 -10.55 2.02 13.66
CA PHE A 112 -10.16 3.42 13.45
C PHE A 112 -11.34 4.37 13.17
N LEU A 113 -12.55 3.84 13.00
CA LEU A 113 -13.78 4.64 12.90
C LEU A 113 -14.42 4.90 14.28
N THR A 114 -14.51 3.90 15.14
CA THR A 114 -15.40 3.92 16.33
C THR A 114 -14.74 3.49 17.64
N LYS A 115 -13.43 3.24 17.66
CA LYS A 115 -12.69 2.58 18.76
C LYS A 115 -13.25 1.20 19.16
N LYS A 116 -14.10 0.60 18.31
CA LYS A 116 -14.64 -0.74 18.53
C LYS A 116 -14.75 -1.47 17.20
N GLN A 117 -13.82 -2.38 16.93
CA GLN A 117 -13.86 -3.19 15.72
C GLN A 117 -15.19 -3.94 15.62
N GLY A 118 -15.77 -3.97 14.43
CA GLY A 118 -17.08 -4.56 14.14
C GLY A 118 -18.27 -3.64 14.43
N LYS A 119 -18.07 -2.44 15.00
CA LYS A 119 -19.13 -1.45 15.20
C LYS A 119 -19.15 -0.44 14.04
N ALA A 120 -20.27 -0.39 13.33
CA ALA A 120 -20.54 0.61 12.29
C ALA A 120 -20.62 2.04 12.89
N PRO A 121 -20.35 3.09 12.09
CA PRO A 121 -20.66 4.46 12.48
C PRO A 121 -22.17 4.66 12.76
N GLU A 122 -22.49 5.59 13.67
CA GLU A 122 -23.88 5.91 14.05
C GLU A 122 -24.06 7.45 14.10
N PRO A 123 -25.05 8.04 13.38
CA PRO A 123 -25.98 7.40 12.45
C PRO A 123 -25.28 6.70 11.28
N PHE A 124 -25.85 5.61 10.79
CA PHE A 124 -25.23 4.81 9.73
C PHE A 124 -24.85 5.67 8.51
N TYR A 125 -23.62 5.48 8.04
CA TYR A 125 -23.17 5.87 6.71
C TYR A 125 -22.03 4.93 6.26
N ASP A 126 -21.84 4.79 4.95
CA ASP A 126 -20.73 4.06 4.36
C ASP A 126 -19.62 5.06 3.94
N PRO A 127 -18.44 5.04 4.59
CA PRO A 127 -17.38 5.99 4.27
C PRO A 127 -16.78 5.83 2.87
N LEU A 128 -16.72 4.61 2.33
CA LEU A 128 -16.20 4.40 0.97
C LEU A 128 -17.17 4.97 -0.06
N GLU A 129 -18.47 4.70 0.08
CA GLU A 129 -19.50 5.28 -0.80
C GLU A 129 -19.44 6.80 -0.78
N PHE A 130 -19.39 7.40 0.42
CA PHE A 130 -19.29 8.85 0.55
C PHE A 130 -17.99 9.43 -0.04
N ALA A 131 -16.86 8.75 0.10
CA ALA A 131 -15.60 9.20 -0.48
C ALA A 131 -15.60 9.11 -2.02
N ILE A 132 -16.27 8.11 -2.59
CA ILE A 132 -16.42 7.97 -4.05
C ILE A 132 -17.23 9.15 -4.60
N ASP A 133 -18.38 9.44 -3.99
CA ASP A 133 -19.22 10.57 -4.38
C ASP A 133 -18.41 11.89 -4.36
N LEU A 134 -17.65 12.12 -3.29
CA LEU A 134 -16.81 13.32 -3.17
C LEU A 134 -15.73 13.40 -4.25
N ALA A 135 -15.12 12.27 -4.63
CA ALA A 135 -14.13 12.20 -5.69
C ALA A 135 -14.75 12.58 -7.04
N HIS A 136 -15.85 11.89 -7.38
CA HIS A 136 -16.51 11.98 -8.67
C HIS A 136 -17.15 13.35 -8.90
N GLU A 137 -17.77 13.93 -7.88
CA GLU A 137 -18.29 15.31 -7.92
C GLU A 137 -17.20 16.35 -8.27
N ARG A 138 -15.95 16.05 -7.94
CA ARG A 138 -14.78 16.91 -8.19
C ARG A 138 -13.97 16.48 -9.41
N GLY A 139 -14.47 15.50 -10.18
CA GLY A 139 -13.77 14.95 -11.34
C GLY A 139 -12.44 14.28 -11.00
N MET A 140 -12.31 13.75 -9.78
CA MET A 140 -11.15 12.96 -9.34
C MET A 140 -11.51 11.47 -9.35
N GLU A 141 -10.51 10.63 -9.64
CA GLU A 141 -10.63 9.18 -9.48
C GLU A 141 -10.51 8.77 -8.01
N LEU A 142 -11.28 7.77 -7.57
CA LEU A 142 -11.07 7.11 -6.28
C LEU A 142 -10.56 5.67 -6.47
N HIS A 143 -9.38 5.43 -5.93
CA HIS A 143 -8.75 4.11 -5.88
C HIS A 143 -8.88 3.56 -4.45
N ALA A 144 -9.63 2.48 -4.28
CA ALA A 144 -9.74 1.80 -3.00
C ALA A 144 -8.41 1.14 -2.64
N TRP A 145 -7.77 1.63 -1.58
CA TRP A 145 -6.49 1.12 -1.08
C TRP A 145 -6.70 0.09 0.01
N LEU A 146 -6.09 -1.08 -0.17
CA LEU A 146 -6.09 -2.18 0.77
C LEU A 146 -4.66 -2.56 1.15
N ASN A 147 -4.42 -2.76 2.44
CA ASN A 147 -3.37 -3.68 2.84
C ASN A 147 -3.90 -5.11 2.61
N PRO A 148 -3.27 -5.98 1.82
CA PRO A 148 -3.85 -7.29 1.47
C PRO A 148 -3.70 -8.35 2.57
N PHE A 149 -2.69 -8.26 3.44
CA PHE A 149 -2.38 -9.36 4.37
C PHE A 149 -2.37 -8.99 5.84
N ARG A 150 -2.20 -7.72 6.21
CA ARG A 150 -2.14 -7.31 7.62
C ARG A 150 -3.42 -7.70 8.34
N THR A 151 -3.26 -8.31 9.50
CA THR A 151 -4.35 -8.63 10.43
C THR A 151 -4.24 -7.88 11.74
N SER A 152 -3.03 -7.43 12.10
CA SER A 152 -2.79 -6.50 13.22
C SER A 152 -1.39 -5.90 13.12
N HIS A 153 -1.27 -4.58 13.27
CA HIS A 153 0.03 -3.90 13.42
C HIS A 153 0.60 -4.08 14.82
N ASP A 154 -0.26 -4.25 15.83
CA ASP A 154 0.12 -4.50 17.22
C ASP A 154 -0.93 -5.36 17.93
N LEU A 155 -0.71 -6.67 17.88
CA LEU A 155 -1.59 -7.67 18.46
C LEU A 155 -1.75 -7.43 19.97
N GLY A 156 -3.00 -7.17 20.38
CA GLY A 156 -3.35 -6.87 21.77
C GLY A 156 -3.53 -5.37 22.06
N ALA A 157 -3.29 -4.48 21.10
CA ALA A 157 -3.58 -3.05 21.26
C ALA A 157 -5.08 -2.77 21.47
N TYR A 158 -5.95 -3.58 20.87
CA TYR A 158 -7.40 -3.56 21.06
C TYR A 158 -8.00 -4.95 20.81
N PRO A 159 -9.20 -5.26 21.34
CA PRO A 159 -9.85 -6.55 21.10
C PRO A 159 -10.37 -6.64 19.66
N HIS A 160 -10.09 -7.77 19.00
CA HIS A 160 -10.65 -8.09 17.69
C HIS A 160 -12.10 -8.59 17.80
N ALA A 161 -12.94 -8.21 16.83
CA ALA A 161 -14.32 -8.71 16.73
C ALA A 161 -14.34 -10.23 16.47
N GLU A 162 -15.41 -10.93 16.88
CA GLU A 162 -15.56 -12.37 16.64
C GLU A 162 -15.59 -12.73 15.14
N SER A 163 -16.05 -11.81 14.29
CA SER A 163 -16.03 -11.96 12.83
C SER A 163 -14.66 -11.69 12.20
N HIS A 164 -13.66 -11.27 12.96
CA HIS A 164 -12.32 -10.99 12.44
C HIS A 164 -11.58 -12.28 12.05
N VAL A 165 -10.75 -12.22 11.02
CA VAL A 165 -10.05 -13.40 10.48
C VAL A 165 -9.10 -14.07 11.49
N ILE A 166 -8.50 -13.30 12.40
CA ILE A 166 -7.69 -13.85 13.52
C ILE A 166 -8.51 -14.80 14.41
N LYS A 167 -9.82 -14.55 14.57
CA LYS A 167 -10.72 -15.36 15.38
C LYS A 167 -11.31 -16.53 14.58
N ARG A 168 -11.72 -16.27 13.35
CA ARG A 168 -12.39 -17.27 12.48
C ARG A 168 -11.43 -18.28 11.87
N HIS A 169 -10.21 -17.84 11.53
CA HIS A 169 -9.20 -18.63 10.83
C HIS A 169 -7.81 -18.45 11.46
N PRO A 170 -7.62 -18.84 12.74
CA PRO A 170 -6.32 -18.72 13.41
C PRO A 170 -5.20 -19.47 12.68
N GLU A 171 -5.52 -20.53 11.93
CA GLU A 171 -4.61 -21.30 11.10
C GLU A 171 -4.05 -20.53 9.89
N TRP A 172 -4.66 -19.41 9.52
CA TRP A 172 -4.17 -18.54 8.44
C TRP A 172 -3.10 -17.54 8.91
N ILE A 173 -2.91 -17.38 10.23
CA ILE A 173 -2.20 -16.25 10.80
C ILE A 173 -0.73 -16.55 11.05
N MET A 174 0.14 -15.73 10.48
CA MET A 174 1.55 -15.65 10.85
C MET A 174 1.75 -14.50 11.84
N THR A 175 2.55 -14.73 12.88
CA THR A 175 2.81 -13.74 13.94
C THR A 175 4.30 -13.47 14.06
N PHE A 176 4.64 -12.19 14.15
CA PHE A 176 5.99 -11.65 14.08
C PHE A 176 6.25 -10.84 15.35
N LYS A 177 7.10 -11.37 16.23
CA LYS A 177 7.43 -10.71 17.50
C LYS A 177 8.64 -9.79 17.32
N GLY A 178 8.46 -8.51 17.64
CA GLY A 178 9.51 -7.50 17.66
C GLY A 178 9.24 -6.47 18.76
N GLY A 179 9.43 -5.18 18.47
CA GLY A 179 9.01 -4.10 19.38
C GLY A 179 7.50 -4.03 19.58
N ARG A 180 6.73 -4.45 18.56
CA ARG A 180 5.29 -4.72 18.59
C ARG A 180 5.05 -6.13 18.06
N THR A 181 3.90 -6.71 18.34
CA THR A 181 3.54 -8.03 17.79
C THR A 181 2.73 -7.83 16.52
N TYR A 182 3.38 -7.91 15.36
CA TYR A 182 2.71 -7.81 14.06
C TYR A 182 2.10 -9.15 13.67
N SER A 183 0.94 -9.15 13.00
CA SER A 183 0.37 -10.35 12.39
C SER A 183 -0.19 -10.10 10.99
N MET A 184 -0.13 -11.14 10.17
CA MET A 184 -0.66 -11.14 8.80
C MET A 184 -1.21 -12.50 8.42
N LEU A 185 -2.02 -12.51 7.36
CA LEU A 185 -2.44 -13.70 6.62
C LEU A 185 -1.25 -14.35 5.90
N ASN A 186 -1.25 -15.68 5.82
CA ASN A 186 -0.24 -16.44 5.07
C ASN A 186 -0.63 -16.60 3.59
N PRO A 187 0.00 -15.87 2.63
CA PRO A 187 -0.35 -15.98 1.22
C PRO A 187 0.02 -17.33 0.59
N GLY A 188 0.80 -18.17 1.30
CA GLY A 188 1.05 -19.56 0.91
C GLY A 188 -0.18 -20.47 0.97
N ILE A 189 -1.21 -20.07 1.72
CA ILE A 189 -2.47 -20.81 1.84
C ILE A 189 -3.41 -20.40 0.70
N LYS A 190 -3.94 -21.38 -0.04
CA LYS A 190 -4.87 -21.09 -1.15
C LYS A 190 -6.11 -20.32 -0.69
N ASP A 191 -6.71 -20.72 0.43
CA ASP A 191 -7.92 -20.09 0.96
C ASP A 191 -7.68 -18.61 1.36
N VAL A 192 -6.46 -18.26 1.79
CA VAL A 192 -6.08 -16.86 2.01
C VAL A 192 -6.07 -16.08 0.70
N ARG A 193 -5.58 -16.66 -0.38
CA ARG A 193 -5.58 -16.00 -1.71
C ARG A 193 -7.01 -15.81 -2.22
N ASP A 194 -7.84 -16.84 -2.06
CA ASP A 194 -9.27 -16.78 -2.41
C ASP A 194 -10.01 -15.73 -1.58
N TYR A 195 -9.68 -15.62 -0.28
CA TYR A 195 -10.25 -14.62 0.62
C TYR A 195 -9.94 -13.19 0.19
N VAL A 196 -8.66 -12.90 -0.10
CA VAL A 196 -8.24 -11.56 -0.59
C VAL A 196 -8.92 -11.23 -1.92
N ALA A 197 -8.96 -12.17 -2.86
CA ALA A 197 -9.64 -11.98 -4.13
C ALA A 197 -11.15 -11.75 -3.97
N THR A 198 -11.79 -12.44 -3.01
CA THR A 198 -13.21 -12.27 -2.70
C THR A 198 -13.52 -10.87 -2.18
N ILE A 199 -12.68 -10.33 -1.30
CA ILE A 199 -12.83 -8.96 -0.78
C ILE A 199 -12.73 -7.94 -1.91
N VAL A 200 -11.72 -8.05 -2.77
CA VAL A 200 -11.57 -7.13 -3.91
C VAL A 200 -12.75 -7.27 -4.88
N ALA A 201 -13.16 -8.49 -5.18
CA ALA A 201 -14.30 -8.76 -6.05
C ALA A 201 -15.62 -8.22 -5.49
N ASP A 202 -15.79 -8.20 -4.17
CA ASP A 202 -16.94 -7.58 -3.51
C ASP A 202 -16.96 -6.07 -3.69
N ILE A 203 -15.81 -5.42 -3.46
CA ILE A 203 -15.67 -3.97 -3.62
C ILE A 203 -16.00 -3.55 -5.05
N VAL A 204 -15.36 -4.19 -6.04
CA VAL A 204 -15.56 -3.85 -7.46
C VAL A 204 -17.00 -4.10 -7.93
N ARG A 205 -17.73 -5.05 -7.32
CA ARG A 205 -19.14 -5.29 -7.66
C ARG A 205 -20.10 -4.25 -7.09
N ARG A 206 -19.76 -3.66 -5.94
CA ARG A 206 -20.72 -2.88 -5.14
C ARG A 206 -20.43 -1.38 -5.12
N TYR A 207 -19.20 -0.97 -5.41
CA TYR A 207 -18.77 0.41 -5.33
C TYR A 207 -18.19 0.85 -6.67
N ASP A 208 -18.52 2.08 -7.07
CA ASP A 208 -18.04 2.70 -8.31
C ASP A 208 -16.61 3.24 -8.13
N VAL A 209 -15.67 2.33 -7.84
CA VAL A 209 -14.25 2.67 -7.68
C VAL A 209 -13.56 2.73 -9.04
N ASP A 210 -12.70 3.73 -9.24
CA ASP A 210 -11.89 3.86 -10.46
C ASP A 210 -10.68 2.90 -10.45
N GLY A 211 -10.30 2.41 -9.28
CA GLY A 211 -9.19 1.49 -9.13
C GLY A 211 -9.10 0.78 -7.79
N ILE A 212 -8.29 -0.26 -7.79
CA ILE A 212 -7.82 -1.00 -6.61
C ILE A 212 -6.32 -0.75 -6.46
N HIS A 213 -5.91 -0.44 -5.23
CA HIS A 213 -4.53 -0.13 -4.91
C HIS A 213 -4.02 -1.00 -3.75
N PHE A 214 -2.88 -1.67 -3.93
CA PHE A 214 -2.13 -2.26 -2.82
C PHE A 214 -0.86 -1.45 -2.55
N ASP A 215 -0.49 -1.32 -1.28
CA ASP A 215 0.77 -0.71 -0.85
C ASP A 215 1.93 -1.74 -0.85
N ASP A 216 2.94 -1.52 -0.03
CA ASP A 216 4.22 -2.24 -0.03
C ASP A 216 4.27 -3.42 0.97
N TYR A 217 3.18 -3.71 1.70
CA TYR A 217 3.17 -4.74 2.74
C TYR A 217 2.84 -6.13 2.20
N PHE A 218 3.89 -6.85 1.81
CA PHE A 218 3.85 -8.28 1.47
C PHE A 218 4.38 -9.11 2.66
N TYR A 219 5.46 -9.88 2.47
CA TYR A 219 6.18 -10.49 3.60
C TYR A 219 7.00 -9.42 4.36
N PRO A 220 7.04 -9.46 5.71
CA PRO A 220 7.66 -8.39 6.49
C PRO A 220 9.18 -8.42 6.41
N TYR A 221 9.78 -7.23 6.37
CA TYR A 221 11.23 -7.03 6.46
C TYR A 221 11.72 -7.00 7.91
N THR A 222 10.94 -6.39 8.81
CA THR A 222 11.31 -6.20 10.21
C THR A 222 10.11 -6.51 11.13
N PRO A 223 10.20 -7.56 11.98
CA PRO A 223 11.23 -8.60 11.92
C PRO A 223 11.08 -9.41 10.62
N PRO A 224 12.18 -9.93 10.06
CA PRO A 224 12.12 -10.70 8.83
C PRO A 224 11.39 -12.01 9.07
N ILE A 225 10.69 -12.51 8.04
CA ILE A 225 10.08 -13.82 8.11
C ILE A 225 11.14 -14.93 8.30
N GLY A 226 10.97 -15.70 9.37
CA GLY A 226 11.77 -16.86 9.68
C GLY A 226 11.12 -18.12 9.14
N THR A 227 10.40 -18.82 10.00
CA THR A 227 9.91 -20.18 9.76
C THR A 227 8.39 -20.34 9.85
N GLU A 228 7.69 -19.22 9.95
CA GLU A 228 6.24 -19.08 10.16
C GLU A 228 5.43 -19.83 9.08
N ASP A 229 5.94 -19.91 7.85
CA ASP A 229 5.28 -20.56 6.69
C ASP A 229 5.93 -21.88 6.27
N ARG A 230 6.92 -22.38 7.02
CA ARG A 230 7.73 -23.54 6.61
C ARG A 230 6.92 -24.82 6.42
N THR A 231 5.91 -25.06 7.27
CA THR A 231 5.03 -26.22 7.14
C THR A 231 4.19 -26.16 5.87
N HIS A 232 3.73 -24.97 5.49
CA HIS A 232 3.00 -24.75 4.24
C HIS A 232 3.89 -24.92 3.01
N PHE A 233 5.13 -24.45 3.08
CA PHE A 233 6.11 -24.70 2.03
C PHE A 233 6.41 -26.20 1.84
N GLN A 234 6.52 -26.97 2.92
CA GLN A 234 6.73 -28.42 2.86
C GLN A 234 5.51 -29.16 2.29
N ALA A 235 4.30 -28.69 2.59
CA ALA A 235 3.06 -29.30 2.12
C ALA A 235 2.74 -28.95 0.65
N ASP A 236 3.00 -27.70 0.24
CA ASP A 236 2.66 -27.17 -1.08
C ASP A 236 3.81 -26.36 -1.69
N GLY A 237 4.97 -26.99 -1.89
CA GLY A 237 6.12 -26.33 -2.51
C GLY A 237 5.94 -26.04 -4.01
N ARG A 238 4.92 -26.61 -4.66
CA ARG A 238 4.62 -26.48 -6.11
C ARG A 238 5.83 -26.69 -7.03
N GLY A 239 6.73 -27.59 -6.64
CA GLY A 239 7.98 -27.87 -7.39
C GLY A 239 9.08 -26.82 -7.22
N ILE A 240 8.88 -25.79 -6.40
CA ILE A 240 9.86 -24.76 -6.08
C ILE A 240 10.71 -25.24 -4.89
N SER A 241 12.03 -25.29 -5.06
CA SER A 241 12.96 -25.79 -4.04
C SER A 241 13.46 -24.72 -3.05
N ASP A 242 13.53 -23.45 -3.46
CA ASP A 242 13.88 -22.34 -2.57
C ASP A 242 12.61 -21.71 -1.99
N ILE A 243 12.47 -21.71 -0.66
CA ILE A 243 11.33 -21.08 0.03
C ILE A 243 11.20 -19.60 -0.31
N LYS A 244 12.30 -18.90 -0.63
CA LYS A 244 12.25 -17.49 -1.03
C LYS A 244 11.58 -17.32 -2.40
N ASP A 245 11.84 -18.21 -3.35
CA ASP A 245 11.15 -18.24 -4.64
C ASP A 245 9.67 -18.61 -4.45
N TRP A 246 9.38 -19.57 -3.57
CA TRP A 246 8.01 -19.94 -3.25
C TRP A 246 7.21 -18.79 -2.62
N ARG A 247 7.83 -18.03 -1.71
CA ARG A 247 7.23 -16.81 -1.13
C ARG A 247 6.94 -15.76 -2.22
N ARG A 248 7.86 -15.54 -3.16
CA ARG A 248 7.63 -14.64 -4.31
C ARG A 248 6.47 -15.14 -5.18
N ASP A 249 6.43 -16.44 -5.46
CA ASP A 249 5.36 -17.07 -6.23
C ASP A 249 3.99 -16.92 -5.55
N ASN A 250 3.92 -17.09 -4.23
CA ASN A 250 2.68 -16.86 -3.46
C ASN A 250 2.12 -15.44 -3.68
N ILE A 251 2.99 -14.43 -3.67
CA ILE A 251 2.58 -13.04 -3.93
C ILE A 251 2.12 -12.87 -5.38
N ASN A 252 2.84 -13.44 -6.35
CA ASN A 252 2.44 -13.41 -7.76
C ASN A 252 1.07 -14.04 -7.99
N LEU A 253 0.78 -15.16 -7.31
CA LEU A 253 -0.51 -15.84 -7.38
C LEU A 253 -1.63 -14.95 -6.84
N VAL A 254 -1.45 -14.26 -5.71
CA VAL A 254 -2.44 -13.30 -5.19
C VAL A 254 -2.67 -12.17 -6.19
N ILE A 255 -1.59 -11.55 -6.69
CA ILE A 255 -1.67 -10.43 -7.64
C ILE A 255 -2.41 -10.85 -8.91
N SER A 256 -2.09 -12.03 -9.48
CA SER A 256 -2.78 -12.54 -10.67
C SER A 256 -4.25 -12.79 -10.38
N GLN A 257 -4.56 -13.47 -9.27
CA GLN A 257 -5.95 -13.82 -8.93
C GLN A 257 -6.82 -12.59 -8.67
N VAL A 258 -6.27 -11.56 -8.01
CA VAL A 258 -6.94 -10.27 -7.83
C VAL A 258 -7.19 -9.59 -9.17
N ARG A 259 -6.17 -9.46 -10.02
CA ARG A 259 -6.30 -8.88 -11.37
C ARG A 259 -7.38 -9.60 -12.19
N ASP A 260 -7.34 -10.93 -12.20
CA ASP A 260 -8.27 -11.74 -12.98
C ASP A 260 -9.71 -11.59 -12.44
N SER A 261 -9.87 -11.43 -11.13
CA SER A 261 -11.17 -11.15 -10.50
C SER A 261 -11.71 -9.77 -10.87
N ILE A 262 -10.87 -8.73 -10.84
CA ILE A 262 -11.24 -7.37 -11.26
C ILE A 262 -11.69 -7.39 -12.72
N ASN A 263 -10.86 -7.92 -13.62
CA ASN A 263 -11.14 -7.96 -15.07
C ASN A 263 -12.41 -8.74 -15.42
N ALA A 264 -12.76 -9.75 -14.63
CA ALA A 264 -13.97 -10.53 -14.84
C ALA A 264 -15.25 -9.79 -14.42
N ILE A 265 -15.14 -8.77 -13.55
CA ILE A 265 -16.27 -7.96 -13.07
C ILE A 265 -16.36 -6.67 -13.86
N ASP A 266 -15.27 -5.90 -13.85
CA ASP A 266 -15.15 -4.65 -14.59
C ASP A 266 -13.69 -4.43 -15.05
N PRO A 267 -13.41 -4.63 -16.35
CA PRO A 267 -12.08 -4.42 -16.91
C PRO A 267 -11.66 -2.95 -17.01
N LEU A 268 -12.53 -1.98 -16.71
CA LEU A 268 -12.20 -0.56 -16.66
C LEU A 268 -11.57 -0.15 -15.32
N VAL A 269 -11.85 -0.91 -14.26
CA VAL A 269 -11.26 -0.66 -12.93
C VAL A 269 -9.76 -0.92 -12.97
N LYS A 270 -8.99 0.11 -12.61
CA LYS A 270 -7.53 0.03 -12.63
C LYS A 270 -7.03 -0.84 -11.47
N TYR A 271 -5.88 -1.49 -11.66
CA TYR A 271 -5.22 -2.22 -10.58
C TYR A 271 -3.75 -1.79 -10.47
N GLY A 272 -3.38 -1.24 -9.32
CA GLY A 272 -2.07 -0.69 -9.05
C GLY A 272 -1.46 -1.24 -7.76
N ILE A 273 -0.12 -1.28 -7.72
CA ILE A 273 0.65 -1.68 -6.55
C ILE A 273 1.77 -0.64 -6.39
N SER A 274 1.96 -0.14 -5.16
CA SER A 274 3.07 0.74 -4.80
C SER A 274 4.12 -0.04 -4.01
N PRO A 275 5.04 -0.77 -4.66
CA PRO A 275 6.07 -1.52 -3.98
C PRO A 275 7.16 -0.60 -3.41
N PHE A 276 8.03 -1.17 -2.59
CA PHE A 276 9.25 -0.50 -2.15
C PHE A 276 10.09 0.00 -3.34
N GLY A 277 10.70 1.18 -3.20
CA GLY A 277 11.44 1.85 -4.29
C GLY A 277 12.74 1.16 -4.72
N ILE A 278 13.16 0.09 -4.03
CA ILE A 278 14.35 -0.70 -4.34
C ILE A 278 13.94 -2.14 -4.63
N ARG A 279 14.15 -2.59 -5.87
CA ARG A 279 13.82 -3.97 -6.31
C ARG A 279 14.94 -4.98 -6.04
N LEU A 280 16.20 -4.57 -6.18
CA LEU A 280 17.39 -5.39 -5.94
C LEU A 280 18.48 -4.49 -5.34
N ASN A 281 19.08 -4.89 -4.22
CA ASN A 281 20.34 -4.31 -3.75
C ASN A 281 21.48 -5.13 -4.33
N SER A 282 22.42 -4.45 -5.03
CA SER A 282 23.68 -5.01 -5.52
C SER A 282 24.68 -5.24 -4.41
#